data_AF-A0A4Q6AI92-F1
#
_entry.id   AF-A0A4Q6AI92-F1
#
_cell.length_a   1.000
_cell.length_b   1.000
_cell.length_c   1.000
_cell.angle_alpha   90.00
_cell.angle_beta   90.00
_cell.angle_gamma   90.00
#
_symmetry.space_group_name_H-M   'P 1'
#
loop_
_entity.id
_entity.type
_entity.pdbx_description
1 polymer ?
#
loop_
_entity_poly.entity_id
_entity_poly.type
_entity_poly.pdbx_seq_one_letter_code
_entity_poly.pdbx_strand_id
1 'polypeptide(L)' 'MSDIAGLIAPRPLRMVHGVEDAIYPIAETRKAFAALQEIYSVAGKPGNVELFEGPEGHKYYHEGSWPFIKASFDRIR' A
#
# COMPACT_ATOMS: atom_id res chain seq x y z
N MET A 1 1.57 10.20 -4.06
CA MET A 1 0.30 10.81 -3.61
C MET A 1 -0.07 10.26 -2.23
N SER A 2 0.73 10.61 -1.22
CA SER A 2 0.60 10.11 0.16
C SER A 2 -0.48 10.84 0.96
N ASP A 3 -0.74 12.10 0.62
CA ASP A 3 -1.80 12.96 1.13
C ASP A 3 -3.20 12.38 0.93
N ILE A 4 -3.55 12.01 -0.30
CA ILE A 4 -4.87 11.42 -0.60
C ILE A 4 -5.01 10.03 0.01
N ALA A 5 -3.97 9.19 -0.10
CA ALA A 5 -3.95 7.87 0.53
C ALA A 5 -4.05 7.95 2.06
N GLY A 6 -3.51 9.02 2.66
CA GLY A 6 -3.55 9.30 4.08
C GLY A 6 -4.95 9.47 4.64
N LEU A 7 -5.94 9.88 3.83
CA LEU A 7 -7.34 9.98 4.23
C LEU A 7 -7.97 8.62 4.60
N ILE A 8 -7.29 7.51 4.30
CA ILE A 8 -7.72 6.17 4.69
C ILE A 8 -7.30 5.83 6.13
N ALA A 9 -6.25 6.47 6.64
CA ALA A 9 -5.76 6.21 7.99
C ALA A 9 -6.87 6.44 9.04
N PRO A 10 -6.94 5.61 10.10
CA PRO A 10 -6.02 4.52 10.46
C PRO A 10 -6.47 3.13 9.94
N ARG A 11 -7.38 3.06 8.96
CA ARG A 11 -7.89 1.78 8.44
C ARG A 11 -6.82 1.02 7.67
N PRO A 12 -6.87 -0.33 7.59
CA PRO A 12 -5.92 -1.10 6.78
C PRO A 12 -5.87 -0.63 5.32
N LEU A 13 -4.67 -0.45 4.79
CA LEU A 13 -4.40 -0.05 3.41
C LEU A 13 -3.17 -0.78 2.86
N ARG A 14 -3.28 -1.32 1.65
CA ARG A 14 -2.14 -1.86 0.91
C ARG A 14 -2.02 -1.19 -0.45
N MET A 15 -0.83 -0.69 -0.74
CA MET A 15 -0.43 -0.27 -2.08
C MET A 15 0.13 -1.47 -2.84
N VAL A 16 -0.19 -1.59 -4.12
CA VAL A 16 0.24 -2.70 -4.98
C VAL A 16 0.84 -2.10 -6.24
N HIS A 17 2.07 -2.47 -6.57
CA HIS A 17 2.77 -1.87 -7.70
C HIS A 17 3.78 -2.84 -8.33
N GLY A 18 3.97 -2.73 -9.65
CA GLY A 18 4.97 -3.51 -10.38
C GLY A 18 6.32 -2.80 -10.41
N VAL A 19 7.41 -3.50 -10.15
CA VAL A 19 8.78 -2.95 -10.13
C VAL A 19 9.20 -2.44 -11.51
N GLU A 20 8.71 -3.06 -12.58
CA GLU A 20 9.02 -2.69 -13.97
C GLU A 20 7.95 -1.78 -14.59
N ASP A 21 7.03 -1.22 -13.81
CA ASP A 21 5.99 -0.32 -14.34
C ASP A 21 6.59 1.04 -14.72
N ALA A 22 6.75 1.26 -16.03
CA ALA A 22 7.30 2.50 -16.57
C ALA A 22 6.30 3.68 -16.59
N ILE A 23 5.00 3.45 -16.36
CA ILE A 23 3.98 4.51 -16.30
C ILE A 23 4.19 5.34 -15.03
N TYR A 24 4.51 4.68 -13.93
CA TYR A 24 4.85 5.33 -12.66
C TYR A 24 6.03 4.61 -12.01
N PRO A 25 7.24 5.19 -11.99
CA PRO A 25 8.43 4.48 -11.52
C PRO A 25 8.35 4.02 -10.05
N ILE A 26 8.84 2.81 -9.77
CA ILE A 26 8.89 2.21 -8.42
C ILE A 26 9.56 3.11 -7.37
N ALA A 27 10.56 3.91 -7.76
CA ALA A 27 11.22 4.84 -6.86
C ALA A 27 10.26 5.91 -6.30
N GLU A 28 9.36 6.42 -7.14
CA GLU A 28 8.35 7.39 -6.72
C GLU A 28 7.26 6.74 -5.86
N THR A 29 6.90 5.47 -6.15
CA THR A 29 6.01 4.67 -5.31
C THR A 29 6.59 4.48 -3.90
N ARG A 30 7.86 4.08 -3.79
CA ARG A 30 8.56 3.91 -2.50
C ARG A 30 8.65 5.21 -1.72
N LYS A 31 8.96 6.33 -2.39
CA LYS A 31 8.99 7.66 -1.78
C LYS A 31 7.62 8.08 -1.26
N ALA A 32 6.56 7.89 -2.03
CA ALA A 32 5.19 8.17 -1.58
C ALA A 32 4.78 7.25 -0.43
N PHE A 33 5.17 5.98 -0.46
CA PHE A 33 4.89 5.02 0.61
C PHE A 33 5.59 5.40 1.91
N ALA A 34 6.86 5.83 1.87
CA ALA A 34 7.56 6.32 3.06
C ALA A 34 6.84 7.50 3.72
N ALA A 35 6.36 8.48 2.93
CA ALA A 35 5.56 9.57 3.46
C ALA A 35 4.21 9.11 4.02
N LEU A 36 3.60 8.08 3.44
CA LEU A 36 2.36 7.49 3.95
C LEU A 36 2.57 6.74 5.27
N GLN A 37 3.72 6.08 5.46
CA GLN A 37 4.08 5.43 6.72
C GLN A 37 4.14 6.43 7.88
N GLU A 38 4.65 7.65 7.64
CA GLU A 38 4.65 8.72 8.65
C GLU A 38 3.23 9.13 9.06
N ILE A 39 2.31 9.25 8.09
CA ILE A 39 0.89 9.54 8.36
C ILE A 39 0.28 8.45 9.26
N TYR A 40 0.53 7.17 8.95
CA TYR A 40 0.02 6.05 9.74
C TYR A 40 0.66 5.95 11.13
N SER A 41 1.92 6.37 11.27
CA SER A 41 2.61 6.49 12.55
C SER A 41 1.92 7.52 13.45
N VAL A 42 1.68 8.73 12.93
CA VAL A 42 0.94 9.79 13.64
C VAL A 42 -0.51 9.39 13.94
N ALA A 43 -1.16 8.64 13.05
CA ALA A 43 -2.50 8.11 13.25
C ALA A 43 -2.57 6.93 14.27
N GLY A 44 -1.43 6.54 14.86
CA GLY A 44 -1.35 5.53 15.92
C GLY A 44 -1.52 4.09 15.46
N LYS A 45 -1.46 3.82 14.14
CA LYS A 45 -1.56 2.47 13.55
C LYS A 45 -0.49 2.24 12.46
N PRO A 46 0.81 2.38 12.75
CA PRO A 46 1.88 2.24 11.75
C PRO A 46 1.88 0.90 11.00
N GLY A 47 1.42 -0.19 11.64
CA GLY A 47 1.30 -1.52 11.03
C GLY A 47 0.06 -1.75 10.17
N ASN A 48 -0.80 -0.74 9.97
CA ASN A 48 -1.99 -0.87 9.12
C ASN A 48 -1.74 -0.41 7.67
N VAL A 49 -0.49 -0.11 7.28
CA VAL A 49 -0.15 0.27 5.92
C VAL A 49 0.99 -0.59 5.36
N GLU A 50 0.81 -1.09 4.14
CA GLU A 50 1.74 -2.03 3.51
C GLU A 50 1.94 -1.69 2.02
N LEU A 51 3.11 -2.03 1.48
CA LEU A 51 3.42 -1.96 0.05
C LEU A 51 3.76 -3.36 -0.45
N PHE A 52 3.07 -3.80 -1.49
CA PHE A 52 3.39 -5.00 -2.24
C PHE A 52 4.06 -4.59 -3.55
N GLU A 53 5.28 -5.09 -3.76
CA GLU A 53 6.05 -4.90 -4.99
C GLU A 53 6.04 -6.21 -5.79
N GLY A 54 5.33 -6.21 -6.90
CA GLY A 54 5.35 -7.32 -7.84
C GLY A 54 6.52 -7.19 -8.83
N PRO A 55 7.13 -8.31 -9.27
CA PRO A 55 8.38 -8.26 -10.04
C PRO A 55 8.22 -7.76 -11.49
N GLU A 56 7.01 -7.73 -12.04
CA GLU A 56 6.73 -7.36 -13.44
C GLU A 56 6.30 -5.89 -13.55
N GLY A 57 5.85 -5.47 -14.74
CA GLY A 57 5.37 -4.13 -15.02
C GLY A 57 3.92 -3.85 -14.63
N HIS A 58 3.23 -3.08 -15.47
CA HIS A 58 1.83 -2.66 -15.26
C HIS A 58 0.86 -3.84 -15.33
N LYS A 59 0.55 -4.44 -14.17
CA LYS A 59 -0.23 -5.67 -14.06
C LYS A 59 -1.06 -5.69 -12.79
N TYR A 60 -2.18 -6.41 -12.83
CA TYR A 60 -2.94 -6.75 -11.63
C TYR A 60 -2.27 -7.90 -10.84
N TYR A 61 -1.84 -7.61 -9.61
CA TYR A 61 -1.23 -8.59 -8.70
C TYR A 61 -2.26 -9.14 -7.71
N HIS A 62 -2.87 -10.27 -8.09
CA HIS A 62 -3.83 -10.99 -7.27
C HIS A 62 -3.22 -11.48 -5.93
N GLU A 63 -1.95 -11.92 -5.95
CA GLU A 63 -1.18 -12.33 -4.77
C GLU A 63 -0.95 -11.18 -3.78
N GLY A 64 -0.77 -9.96 -4.29
CA GLY A 64 -0.64 -8.76 -3.47
C GLY A 64 -1.98 -8.29 -2.88
N SER A 65 -3.11 -8.66 -3.49
CA SER A 65 -4.42 -8.09 -3.19
C SER A 65 -5.30 -9.00 -2.31
N TRP A 66 -5.59 -10.24 -2.76
CA TRP A 66 -6.60 -11.08 -2.12
C TRP A 66 -6.25 -11.55 -0.71
N PRO A 67 -5.02 -11.99 -0.41
CA PRO A 67 -4.64 -12.36 0.95
C PRO A 67 -4.80 -11.18 1.93
N PHE A 68 -4.43 -9.97 1.51
CA PHE A 68 -4.58 -8.76 2.31
C PHE A 68 -6.04 -8.41 2.58
N ILE A 69 -6.89 -8.46 1.56
CA ILE A 69 -8.32 -8.17 1.70
C ILE A 69 -8.94 -9.15 2.70
N LYS A 70 -8.70 -10.46 2.52
CA LYS A 70 -9.21 -11.50 3.42
C LYS A 70 -8.77 -11.24 4.87
N ALA A 71 -7.45 -11.07 5.09
CA ALA A 71 -6.90 -10.79 6.42
C ALA A 71 -7.48 -9.51 7.04
N SER A 72 -7.73 -8.46 6.23
CA SER A 72 -8.28 -7.19 6.73
C SER A 72 -9.73 -7.33 7.20
N PHE A 73 -10.56 -8.12 6.51
CA PHE A 73 -11.94 -8.38 6.93
C PHE A 73 -12.00 -9.33 8.13
N ASP A 74 -11.12 -10.33 8.20
CA ASP A 74 -11.07 -11.26 9.33
C ASP A 74 -10.69 -10.56 10.66
N ARG A 75 -10.05 -9.38 10.61
CA ARG A 75 -9.73 -8.57 11.80
C ARG A 75 -10.92 -7.81 12.40
N ILE A 76 -12.04 -7.73 11.68
CA ILE A 76 -13.25 -6.98 12.09
C ILE A 76 -14.39 -7.95 12.47
N ARG A 77 -14.21 -9.24 12.19
CA ARG A 77 -15.07 -10.31 12.70
C ARG A 77 -14.73 -10.63 14.14
#